data_AF-A0A1I9YQA0-F1
#
_entry.id   AF-A0A1I9YQA0-F1
#
_cell.length_a   1.000
_cell.length_b   1.000
_cell.length_c   1.000
_cell.angle_alpha   90.00
_cell.angle_beta   90.00
_cell.angle_gamma   90.00
#
_symmetry.space_group_name_H-M   'P 1'
#
loop_
_entity.id
_entity.type
_entity.pdbx_description
1 polymer ?
#
loop_
_entity_poly.entity_id
_entity_poly.type
_entity_poly.pdbx_seq_one_letter_code
_entity_poly.pdbx_strand_id
1 'polypeptide(L)'
;MTLAELFRHADRFIGCIAIGRVARRRPGERLRVGRHEAVLDEGDCAGFDALADTLLYNAGDTFSIAAQGFDYPSLGRCPALADDGRCAIHLQGKPLTCEVVPLDPLVPDSLQYLVLAERGNSAVYVGSAYIQEAKRNDAALLIDEGRIVDPRARDALARRRSALEGERAIWTQAVFDALRADLFDSAAALARIPVGGFLTISLVPALLTVAAASARCRELCIDYIDSQLALIERGIAHALTRRRLDDRPVTQQLRGFANAYQHAKARLVDAAAVELDNGERAERSDVEAYLSSAVH
;
A
#
# COMPACT_ATOMS: atom_id res chain seq x y z
N MET A 1 -1.40 1.41 -2.83
CA MET A 1 -2.44 2.38 -3.23
C MET A 1 -2.74 3.24 -2.01
N THR A 2 -3.34 4.40 -2.15
CA THR A 2 -3.94 5.08 -0.99
C THR A 2 -5.30 4.47 -0.68
N LEU A 3 -5.80 4.68 0.54
CA LEU A 3 -7.16 4.29 0.93
C LEU A 3 -8.20 4.98 0.03
N ALA A 4 -8.02 6.27 -0.26
CA ALA A 4 -8.85 7.00 -1.22
C ALA A 4 -8.87 6.32 -2.60
N GLU A 5 -7.71 5.93 -3.14
CA GLU A 5 -7.65 5.21 -4.42
C GLU A 5 -8.37 3.86 -4.40
N LEU A 6 -8.39 3.15 -3.27
CA LEU A 6 -9.18 1.94 -3.12
C LEU A 6 -10.69 2.25 -3.17
N PHE A 7 -11.14 3.33 -2.52
CA PHE A 7 -12.54 3.77 -2.60
C PHE A 7 -12.94 4.12 -4.04
N ARG A 8 -12.09 4.85 -4.77
CA ARG A 8 -12.31 5.19 -6.19
C ARG A 8 -12.45 3.97 -7.09
N HIS A 9 -11.83 2.85 -6.73
CA HIS A 9 -11.76 1.63 -7.53
C HIS A 9 -12.27 0.40 -6.77
N ALA A 10 -13.29 0.61 -5.95
CA ALA A 10 -13.83 -0.39 -5.03
C ALA A 10 -14.38 -1.65 -5.71
N ASP A 11 -14.71 -1.57 -7.00
CA ASP A 11 -15.21 -2.65 -7.83
C ASP A 11 -14.11 -3.40 -8.60
N ARG A 12 -12.87 -2.90 -8.58
CA ARG A 12 -11.72 -3.42 -9.35
C ARG A 12 -10.65 -4.06 -8.50
N PHE A 13 -10.33 -3.48 -7.34
CA PHE A 13 -9.28 -3.98 -6.44
C PHE A 13 -9.88 -4.42 -5.12
N ILE A 14 -9.54 -5.64 -4.69
CA ILE A 14 -9.85 -6.09 -3.33
C ILE A 14 -8.84 -5.41 -2.40
N GLY A 15 -9.30 -4.57 -1.48
CA GLY A 15 -8.43 -3.83 -0.56
C GLY A 15 -7.99 -4.66 0.64
N CYS A 16 -6.72 -4.52 1.02
CA CYS A 16 -6.14 -5.06 2.25
C CYS A 16 -5.14 -4.08 2.87
N ILE A 17 -4.74 -4.37 4.11
CA ILE A 17 -3.60 -3.71 4.77
C ILE A 17 -2.40 -4.64 4.67
N ALA A 18 -1.30 -4.10 4.14
CA ALA A 18 0.01 -4.75 4.17
C ALA A 18 0.84 -4.15 5.31
N ILE A 19 1.37 -5.01 6.16
CA ILE A 19 2.26 -4.66 7.27
C ILE A 19 3.60 -5.33 7.04
N GLY A 20 4.66 -4.54 6.84
CA GLY A 20 6.00 -5.04 6.52
C GLY A 20 7.06 -4.55 7.49
N ARG A 21 8.07 -5.38 7.76
CA ARG A 21 9.26 -4.97 8.51
C ARG A 21 10.22 -4.21 7.59
N VAL A 22 10.72 -3.08 8.07
CA VAL A 22 11.72 -2.26 7.37
C VAL A 22 13.02 -2.32 8.16
N ALA A 23 14.07 -2.83 7.53
CA ALA A 23 15.38 -2.90 8.16
C ALA A 23 15.98 -1.49 8.31
N ARG A 24 16.40 -1.14 9.51
CA ARG A 24 17.15 0.11 9.75
C ARG A 24 18.54 0.00 9.12
N ARG A 25 18.94 1.05 8.42
CA ARG A 25 20.26 1.14 7.77
C ARG A 25 21.31 1.68 8.72
N ARG A 26 22.56 1.24 8.56
CA ARG A 26 23.69 1.66 9.40
C ARG A 26 24.86 2.19 8.57
N PRO A 27 25.61 3.19 9.07
CA PRO A 27 26.84 3.63 8.41
C PRO A 27 27.82 2.45 8.24
N GLY A 28 28.45 2.37 7.07
CA GLY A 28 29.33 1.27 6.69
C GLY A 28 28.60 0.00 6.21
N GLU A 29 27.26 -0.05 6.28
CA GLU A 29 26.48 -1.12 5.66
C GLU A 29 26.69 -1.10 4.14
N ARG A 30 26.87 -2.29 3.57
CA ARG A 30 27.11 -2.46 2.15
C ARG A 30 25.84 -2.96 1.47
N LEU A 31 25.25 -2.13 0.62
CA LEU A 31 24.14 -2.51 -0.23
C LEU A 31 24.68 -2.95 -1.58
N ARG A 32 24.39 -4.19 -1.98
CA ARG A 32 24.83 -4.76 -3.25
C ARG A 32 23.66 -5.24 -4.08
N VAL A 33 23.60 -4.77 -5.33
CA VAL A 33 22.57 -5.13 -6.30
C VAL A 33 23.24 -5.41 -7.64
N GLY A 34 23.43 -6.70 -7.94
CA GLY A 34 24.17 -7.13 -9.12
C GLY A 34 25.62 -6.60 -9.10
N ARG A 35 25.93 -5.71 -10.05
CA ARG A 35 27.22 -5.02 -10.17
C ARG A 35 27.33 -3.71 -9.39
N HIS A 36 26.23 -3.21 -8.87
CA HIS A 36 26.18 -1.95 -8.13
C HIS A 36 26.42 -2.23 -6.65
N GLU A 37 27.24 -1.38 -6.04
CA GLU A 37 27.56 -1.44 -4.63
C GLU A 37 27.59 -0.02 -4.07
N ALA A 38 26.95 0.18 -2.92
CA ALA A 38 27.05 1.39 -2.12
C ALA A 38 27.46 1.01 -0.71
N VAL A 39 28.44 1.72 -0.16
CA VAL A 39 28.72 1.70 1.28
C VAL A 39 28.03 2.93 1.85
N LEU A 40 27.05 2.70 2.71
CA LEU A 40 26.23 3.78 3.25
C LEU A 40 27.06 4.69 4.15
N ASP A 41 27.00 5.99 3.87
CA ASP A 41 27.56 7.01 4.76
C ASP A 41 26.52 7.51 5.78
N GLU A 42 26.91 8.46 6.61
CA GLU A 42 26.02 9.07 7.60
C GLU A 42 24.85 9.82 6.96
N GLY A 43 25.06 10.44 5.79
CA GLY A 43 24.04 11.17 5.06
C GLY A 43 22.97 10.26 4.47
N ASP A 44 23.37 9.12 3.92
CA ASP A 44 22.47 8.08 3.43
C ASP A 44 21.61 7.51 4.57
N CYS A 45 22.23 7.21 5.72
CA CYS A 45 21.51 6.73 6.89
C CYS A 45 20.55 7.78 7.45
N ALA A 46 20.98 9.05 7.51
CA ALA A 46 20.10 10.16 7.92
C ALA A 46 18.92 10.33 6.94
N GLY A 47 19.13 10.10 5.64
CA GLY A 47 18.05 10.10 4.65
C GLY A 47 17.03 8.99 4.88
N PHE A 48 17.49 7.77 5.19
CA PHE A 48 16.59 6.67 5.57
C PHE A 48 15.85 6.94 6.87
N ASP A 49 16.55 7.43 7.91
CA ASP A 49 15.96 7.75 9.20
C ASP A 49 14.91 8.87 9.05
N ALA A 50 15.17 9.91 8.25
CA ALA A 50 14.19 10.98 7.98
C ALA A 50 12.91 10.46 7.28
N LEU A 51 13.04 9.53 6.32
CA LEU A 51 11.90 8.87 5.71
C LEU A 51 11.16 7.97 6.71
N ALA A 52 11.89 7.24 7.55
CA ALA A 52 11.30 6.37 8.57
C ALA A 52 10.51 7.17 9.61
N ASP A 53 11.07 8.27 10.10
CA ASP A 53 10.44 9.13 11.11
C ASP A 53 9.13 9.74 10.59
N THR A 54 9.06 10.02 9.29
CA THR A 54 7.88 10.62 8.66
C THR A 54 6.85 9.56 8.24
N LEU A 55 7.29 8.45 7.64
CA LEU A 55 6.41 7.53 6.90
C LEU A 55 6.16 6.18 7.60
N LEU A 56 6.96 5.83 8.60
CA LEU A 56 6.98 4.50 9.22
C LEU A 56 6.65 4.55 10.72
N TYR A 57 6.55 3.37 11.32
CA TYR A 57 6.14 3.17 12.71
C TYR A 57 7.21 2.41 13.49
N ASN A 58 7.42 2.80 14.76
CA ASN A 58 8.44 2.20 15.62
C ASN A 58 7.82 1.41 16.79
N ALA A 59 8.21 0.14 16.93
CA ALA A 59 7.85 -0.74 18.04
C ALA A 59 8.99 -1.74 18.29
N GLY A 60 10.16 -1.26 18.71
CA GLY A 60 11.41 -2.04 18.79
C GLY A 60 12.09 -2.24 17.43
N ASP A 61 11.30 -2.65 16.42
CA ASP A 61 11.64 -2.62 15.00
C ASP A 61 10.90 -1.46 14.28
N THR A 62 11.22 -1.23 13.00
CA THR A 62 10.53 -0.27 12.13
C THR A 62 9.57 -0.98 11.18
N PHE A 63 8.36 -0.44 11.01
CA PHE A 63 7.27 -1.06 10.25
C PHE A 63 6.65 -0.11 9.24
N SER A 64 6.30 -0.66 8.08
CA SER A 64 5.43 -0.03 7.10
C SER A 64 4.00 -0.55 7.28
N ILE A 65 3.01 0.34 7.18
CA ILE A 65 1.59 0.00 7.10
C ILE A 65 1.04 0.73 5.89
N ALA A 66 0.46 0.00 4.94
CA ALA A 66 -0.06 0.58 3.72
C ALA A 66 -1.31 -0.14 3.22
N ALA A 67 -2.17 0.62 2.53
CA ALA A 67 -3.26 0.05 1.75
C ALA A 67 -2.73 -0.56 0.45
N GLN A 68 -3.21 -1.76 0.11
CA GLN A 68 -2.78 -2.51 -1.06
C GLN A 68 -3.97 -3.20 -1.74
N GLY A 69 -3.89 -3.32 -3.07
CA GLY A 69 -4.74 -4.21 -3.84
C GLY A 69 -4.28 -5.66 -3.72
N PHE A 70 -5.21 -6.55 -3.42
CA PHE A 70 -5.01 -7.96 -3.19
C PHE A 70 -5.68 -8.75 -4.30
N ASP A 71 -4.99 -9.76 -4.83
CA ASP A 71 -5.54 -10.63 -5.86
C ASP A 71 -4.86 -12.01 -5.86
N TYR A 72 -5.41 -12.94 -6.62
CA TYR A 72 -4.86 -14.26 -6.84
C TYR A 72 -3.55 -14.18 -7.65
N PRO A 73 -2.41 -14.66 -7.11
CA PRO A 73 -1.15 -14.71 -7.86
C PRO A 73 -1.25 -15.50 -9.17
N SER A 74 -2.16 -16.48 -9.22
CA SER A 74 -2.39 -17.32 -10.40
C SER A 74 -2.96 -16.60 -11.61
N LEU A 75 -3.52 -15.40 -11.43
CA LEU A 75 -3.99 -14.55 -12.52
C LEU A 75 -2.82 -13.94 -13.31
N GLY A 76 -1.68 -13.71 -12.65
CA GLY A 76 -0.46 -13.22 -13.28
C GLY A 76 -0.62 -11.89 -14.04
N ARG A 77 -1.67 -11.12 -13.75
CA ARG A 77 -2.01 -9.88 -14.46
C ARG A 77 -2.63 -8.87 -13.49
N CYS A 78 -2.47 -7.59 -13.79
CA CYS A 78 -3.11 -6.53 -13.00
C CYS A 78 -4.64 -6.50 -13.26
N PRO A 79 -5.49 -6.35 -12.23
CA PRO A 79 -6.95 -6.24 -12.38
C PRO A 79 -7.41 -5.09 -13.27
N ALA A 80 -6.60 -4.03 -13.38
CA ALA A 80 -6.92 -2.86 -14.19
C ALA A 80 -6.51 -2.98 -15.67
N LEU A 81 -6.01 -4.14 -16.12
CA LEU A 81 -5.73 -4.36 -17.54
C LEU A 81 -7.02 -4.68 -18.29
N ALA A 82 -7.25 -3.94 -19.38
CA ALA A 82 -8.23 -4.29 -20.39
C ALA A 82 -7.76 -5.49 -21.22
N ASP A 83 -8.63 -6.01 -22.08
CA ASP A 83 -8.33 -7.18 -22.91
C ASP A 83 -7.22 -6.92 -23.95
N ASP A 84 -6.98 -5.65 -24.30
CA ASP A 84 -5.87 -5.23 -25.15
C ASP A 84 -4.52 -5.11 -24.40
N GLY A 85 -4.51 -5.45 -23.11
CA GLY A 85 -3.33 -5.38 -22.25
C GLY A 85 -2.96 -3.96 -21.78
N ARG A 86 -3.75 -2.94 -22.12
CA ARG A 86 -3.53 -1.57 -21.63
C ARG A 86 -4.22 -1.37 -20.28
N CYS A 87 -3.68 -0.45 -19.49
CA CYS A 87 -4.28 -0.07 -18.22
C CYS A 87 -5.56 0.75 -18.46
N ALA A 88 -6.72 0.17 -18.16
CA ALA A 88 -8.03 0.78 -18.34
C ALA A 88 -8.23 2.05 -17.50
N ILE A 89 -7.52 2.16 -16.37
CA ILE A 89 -7.57 3.32 -15.46
C ILE A 89 -6.44 4.31 -15.67
N HIS A 90 -5.65 4.17 -16.75
CA HIS A 90 -4.45 4.99 -16.97
C HIS A 90 -4.74 6.50 -16.95
N LEU A 91 -5.86 6.91 -17.57
CA LEU A 91 -6.32 8.30 -17.61
C LEU A 91 -7.42 8.59 -16.58
N GLN A 92 -7.86 7.58 -15.83
CA GLN A 92 -9.02 7.65 -14.92
C GLN A 92 -8.56 7.45 -13.47
N GLY A 93 -7.53 8.21 -13.06
CA GLY A 93 -6.98 8.15 -11.71
C GLY A 93 -6.06 6.95 -11.50
N LYS A 94 -5.00 6.82 -12.31
CA LYS A 94 -3.96 5.81 -12.08
C LYS A 94 -3.44 5.92 -10.64
N PRO A 95 -3.35 4.82 -9.88
CA PRO A 95 -2.88 4.89 -8.51
C PRO A 95 -1.45 5.43 -8.41
N LEU A 96 -1.16 6.27 -7.41
CA LEU A 96 0.16 6.85 -7.15
C LEU A 96 1.24 5.78 -7.00
N THR A 97 0.88 4.63 -6.43
CA THR A 97 1.81 3.48 -6.33
C THR A 97 2.23 2.94 -7.69
N CYS A 98 1.42 3.14 -8.74
CA CYS A 98 1.72 2.77 -10.11
C CYS A 98 2.34 3.94 -10.90
N GLU A 99 2.20 5.19 -10.46
CA GLU A 99 2.84 6.36 -11.07
C GLU A 99 4.31 6.51 -10.65
N VAL A 100 4.62 6.19 -9.38
CA VAL A 100 5.98 6.34 -8.83
C VAL A 100 6.97 5.30 -9.37
N VAL A 101 6.49 4.19 -9.95
CA VAL A 101 7.40 3.16 -10.50
C VAL A 101 8.24 3.74 -11.65
N PRO A 102 9.52 3.37 -11.78
CA PRO A 102 10.23 2.33 -11.02
C PRO A 102 10.96 2.82 -9.77
N LEU A 103 10.62 3.97 -9.20
CA LEU A 103 11.22 4.46 -7.95
C LEU A 103 10.56 3.84 -6.69
N ASP A 104 11.21 3.99 -5.54
CA ASP A 104 10.71 3.54 -4.24
C ASP A 104 10.56 4.71 -3.26
N PRO A 105 9.34 5.02 -2.75
CA PRO A 105 9.15 6.14 -1.83
C PRO A 105 9.90 5.99 -0.49
N LEU A 106 10.30 4.77 -0.10
CA LEU A 106 11.00 4.50 1.15
C LEU A 106 12.54 4.49 1.02
N VAL A 107 13.07 4.79 -0.16
CA VAL A 107 14.52 4.91 -0.41
C VAL A 107 14.89 6.38 -0.66
N PRO A 108 15.98 6.91 -0.09
CA PRO A 108 16.46 8.26 -0.39
C PRO A 108 16.74 8.48 -1.87
N ASP A 109 16.60 9.72 -2.34
CA ASP A 109 16.78 10.07 -3.76
C ASP A 109 18.18 9.71 -4.26
N SER A 110 19.21 9.91 -3.43
CA SER A 110 20.61 9.56 -3.70
C SER A 110 20.81 8.09 -4.03
N LEU A 111 19.93 7.22 -3.54
CA LEU A 111 20.07 5.76 -3.63
C LEU A 111 19.03 5.11 -4.56
N GLN A 112 18.22 5.89 -5.25
CA GLN A 112 17.23 5.34 -6.20
C GLN A 112 17.87 4.54 -7.34
N TYR A 113 19.14 4.80 -7.68
CA TYR A 113 19.83 4.00 -8.69
C TYR A 113 19.98 2.54 -8.29
N LEU A 114 20.09 2.24 -6.99
CA LEU A 114 20.11 0.86 -6.49
C LEU A 114 18.75 0.18 -6.66
N VAL A 115 17.66 0.93 -6.46
CA VAL A 115 16.29 0.46 -6.71
C VAL A 115 16.10 0.12 -8.18
N LEU A 116 16.58 0.99 -9.08
CA LEU A 116 16.52 0.75 -10.52
C LEU A 116 17.35 -0.48 -10.91
N ALA A 117 18.57 -0.61 -10.37
CA ALA A 117 19.41 -1.76 -10.60
C ALA A 117 18.73 -3.06 -10.13
N GLU A 118 18.02 -3.05 -9.01
CA GLU A 118 17.35 -4.23 -8.47
C GLU A 118 16.19 -4.64 -9.37
N ARG A 119 15.35 -3.67 -9.71
CA ARG A 119 14.16 -3.87 -10.55
C ARG A 119 14.54 -4.24 -11.98
N GLY A 120 15.61 -3.67 -12.53
CA GLY A 120 16.15 -4.02 -13.85
C GLY A 120 16.72 -5.44 -13.92
N ASN A 121 17.28 -5.96 -12.82
CA ASN A 121 17.80 -7.32 -12.73
C ASN A 121 16.76 -8.36 -12.29
N SER A 122 15.54 -7.94 -11.98
CA SER A 122 14.50 -8.83 -11.46
C SER A 122 13.72 -9.53 -12.57
N ALA A 123 13.68 -10.86 -12.51
CA ALA A 123 12.87 -11.69 -13.40
C ALA A 123 11.35 -11.58 -13.12
N VAL A 124 10.98 -11.10 -11.93
CA VAL A 124 9.57 -11.01 -11.49
C VAL A 124 9.01 -9.59 -11.54
N TYR A 125 9.88 -8.58 -11.73
CA TYR A 125 9.45 -7.20 -11.82
C TYR A 125 8.90 -6.90 -13.22
N VAL A 126 7.62 -6.52 -13.29
CA VAL A 126 6.97 -6.13 -14.55
C VAL A 126 7.64 -4.86 -15.07
N GLY A 127 8.27 -4.99 -16.24
CA GLY A 127 8.95 -3.89 -16.91
C GLY A 127 10.46 -3.81 -16.66
N SER A 128 11.07 -4.82 -16.04
CA SER A 128 12.53 -4.88 -15.82
C SER A 128 13.34 -4.64 -17.11
N ALA A 129 12.90 -5.19 -18.24
CA ALA A 129 13.53 -4.99 -19.56
C ALA A 129 13.56 -3.53 -20.07
N TYR A 130 12.71 -2.66 -19.51
CA TYR A 130 12.67 -1.23 -19.83
C TYR A 130 13.55 -0.38 -18.91
N ILE A 131 14.15 -0.97 -17.88
CA ILE A 131 15.11 -0.31 -17.00
C ILE A 131 16.50 -0.66 -17.51
N GLN A 132 17.13 0.29 -18.19
CA GLN A 132 18.45 0.10 -18.80
C GLN A 132 19.44 1.12 -18.26
N GLU A 133 20.68 0.66 -18.10
CA GLU A 133 21.80 1.54 -17.82
C GLU A 133 22.31 2.17 -19.13
N ALA A 134 22.89 3.36 -19.00
CA ALA A 134 23.35 4.25 -20.07
C ALA A 134 22.26 5.15 -20.68
N LYS A 135 22.71 6.35 -21.07
CA LYS A 135 21.89 7.34 -21.75
C LYS A 135 21.59 6.86 -23.17
N ARG A 136 20.32 6.93 -23.57
CA ARG A 136 19.87 6.66 -24.93
C ARG A 136 19.10 7.84 -25.48
N ASN A 137 19.17 8.06 -26.79
CA ASN A 137 18.47 9.17 -27.44
C ASN A 137 16.96 8.94 -27.56
N ASP A 138 16.50 7.69 -27.42
CA ASP A 138 15.10 7.26 -27.54
C ASP A 138 14.42 6.99 -26.18
N ALA A 139 15.09 7.31 -25.06
CA ALA A 139 14.59 7.03 -23.72
C ALA A 139 14.74 8.24 -22.78
N ALA A 140 13.81 8.34 -21.82
CA ALA A 140 13.91 9.35 -20.76
C ALA A 140 15.04 8.98 -19.78
N LEU A 141 15.91 9.93 -19.47
CA LEU A 141 16.92 9.78 -18.43
C LEU A 141 16.25 9.97 -17.07
N LEU A 142 16.22 8.91 -16.25
CA LEU A 142 15.56 8.95 -14.95
C LEU A 142 16.50 9.44 -13.83
N ILE A 143 17.73 8.91 -13.80
CA ILE A 143 18.75 9.25 -12.80
C ILE A 143 20.05 9.65 -13.49
N ASP A 144 20.68 10.70 -12.98
CA ASP A 144 22.03 11.14 -13.35
C ASP A 144 22.83 11.48 -12.09
N GLU A 145 24.02 10.93 -11.94
CA GLU A 145 24.91 11.14 -10.79
C GLU A 145 24.19 11.04 -9.42
N GLY A 146 23.34 10.02 -9.24
CA GLY A 146 22.59 9.81 -8.00
C GLY A 146 21.40 10.78 -7.79
N ARG A 147 21.02 11.57 -8.79
CA ARG A 147 19.87 12.49 -8.71
C ARG A 147 18.79 12.08 -9.68
N ILE A 148 17.53 12.15 -9.25
CA ILE A 148 16.38 11.97 -10.16
C ILE A 148 16.28 13.21 -11.05
N VAL A 149 16.60 13.09 -12.35
CA VAL A 149 16.59 14.22 -13.30
C VAL A 149 15.30 14.34 -14.08
N ASP A 150 14.52 13.25 -14.21
CA ASP A 150 13.19 13.33 -14.82
C ASP A 150 12.21 14.09 -13.90
N PRO A 151 11.64 15.22 -14.35
CA PRO A 151 10.80 16.05 -13.50
C PRO A 151 9.47 15.37 -13.14
N ARG A 152 8.92 14.51 -14.01
CA ARG A 152 7.67 13.80 -13.75
C ARG A 152 7.86 12.70 -12.72
N ALA A 153 8.98 11.98 -12.79
CA ALA A 153 9.31 10.96 -11.80
C ALA A 153 9.59 11.57 -10.43
N ARG A 154 10.30 12.71 -10.39
CA ARG A 154 10.52 13.46 -9.15
C ARG A 154 9.20 13.92 -8.52
N ASP A 155 8.31 14.49 -9.33
CA ASP A 155 6.97 14.88 -8.89
C ASP A 155 6.15 13.68 -8.38
N ALA A 156 6.12 12.57 -9.13
CA ALA A 156 5.39 11.36 -8.73
C ALA A 156 5.92 10.78 -7.40
N LEU A 157 7.24 10.78 -7.19
CA LEU A 157 7.87 10.36 -5.94
C LEU A 157 7.47 11.27 -4.78
N ALA A 158 7.53 12.60 -4.98
CA ALA A 158 7.13 13.57 -3.97
C ALA A 158 5.64 13.44 -3.61
N ARG A 159 4.75 13.34 -4.61
CA ARG A 159 3.31 13.10 -4.39
C ARG A 159 3.06 11.80 -3.64
N ARG A 160 3.79 10.71 -3.96
CA ARG A 160 3.62 9.44 -3.25
C ARG A 160 4.08 9.53 -1.78
N ARG A 161 5.20 10.18 -1.49
CA ARG A 161 5.67 10.37 -0.11
C ARG A 161 4.71 11.26 0.68
N SER A 162 4.24 12.36 0.10
CA SER A 162 3.22 13.23 0.71
C SER A 162 1.90 12.48 0.95
N ALA A 163 1.49 11.61 0.03
CA ALA A 163 0.31 10.77 0.25
C ALA A 163 0.51 9.79 1.41
N LEU A 164 1.67 9.15 1.54
CA LEU A 164 1.98 8.25 2.67
C LEU A 164 1.95 9.00 4.02
N GLU A 165 2.52 10.20 4.06
CA GLU A 165 2.45 11.08 5.23
C GLU A 165 1.00 11.46 5.56
N GLY A 166 0.21 11.81 4.55
CA GLY A 166 -1.23 12.06 4.71
C GLY A 166 -1.98 10.84 5.25
N GLU A 167 -1.72 9.64 4.74
CA GLU A 167 -2.36 8.41 5.23
C GLU A 167 -2.06 8.15 6.71
N ARG A 168 -0.87 8.53 7.19
CA ARG A 168 -0.51 8.49 8.61
C ARG A 168 -1.44 9.32 9.48
N ALA A 169 -1.74 10.54 9.08
CA ALA A 169 -2.66 11.42 9.80
C ALA A 169 -4.13 10.99 9.70
N ILE A 170 -4.49 10.29 8.62
CA ILE A 170 -5.88 9.88 8.36
C ILE A 170 -6.23 8.56 9.04
N TRP A 171 -5.41 7.52 8.88
CA TRP A 171 -5.81 6.19 9.34
C TRP A 171 -4.68 5.28 9.83
N THR A 172 -3.49 5.30 9.22
CA THR A 172 -2.46 4.28 9.52
C THR A 172 -1.91 4.42 10.93
N GLN A 173 -1.84 5.63 11.50
CA GLN A 173 -1.45 5.81 12.91
C GLN A 173 -2.47 5.18 13.86
N ALA A 174 -3.77 5.43 13.67
CA ALA A 174 -4.81 4.83 14.51
C ALA A 174 -4.83 3.29 14.41
N VAL A 175 -4.59 2.74 13.21
CA VAL A 175 -4.44 1.29 13.03
C VAL A 175 -3.20 0.75 13.72
N PHE A 176 -2.07 1.44 13.63
CA PHE A 176 -0.85 1.06 14.36
C PHE A 176 -1.11 1.01 15.87
N ASP A 177 -1.73 2.05 16.43
CA ASP A 177 -2.04 2.15 17.85
C ASP A 177 -3.01 1.06 18.29
N ALA A 178 -4.06 0.78 17.50
CA ALA A 178 -5.03 -0.27 17.77
C ALA A 178 -4.42 -1.68 17.74
N LEU A 179 -3.41 -1.91 16.89
CA LEU A 179 -2.72 -3.20 16.79
C LEU A 179 -1.53 -3.34 17.74
N ARG A 180 -1.22 -2.29 18.53
CA ARG A 180 0.04 -2.23 19.28
C ARG A 180 0.21 -3.40 20.26
N ALA A 181 -0.75 -3.60 21.15
CA ALA A 181 -0.68 -4.67 22.15
C ALA A 181 -0.74 -6.07 21.51
N ASP A 182 -1.60 -6.26 20.51
CA ASP A 182 -1.90 -7.59 19.98
C ASP A 182 -0.89 -8.08 18.92
N LEU A 183 -0.26 -7.15 18.20
CA LEU A 183 0.69 -7.48 17.12
C LEU A 183 2.12 -7.06 17.44
N PHE A 184 2.33 -5.78 17.77
CA PHE A 184 3.68 -5.20 17.82
C PHE A 184 4.42 -5.49 19.13
N ASP A 185 3.72 -5.51 20.26
CA ASP A 185 4.29 -5.83 21.57
C ASP A 185 4.28 -7.35 21.86
N SER A 186 3.67 -8.16 20.99
CA SER A 186 3.60 -9.62 21.10
C SER A 186 4.64 -10.31 20.21
N ALA A 187 5.70 -10.86 20.81
CA ALA A 187 6.78 -11.54 20.06
C ALA A 187 6.26 -12.66 19.13
N ALA A 188 5.25 -13.43 19.58
CA ALA A 188 4.65 -14.49 18.79
C ALA A 188 3.84 -13.96 17.59
N ALA A 189 3.08 -12.88 17.78
CA ALA A 189 2.35 -12.25 16.69
C ALA A 189 3.29 -11.56 15.71
N LEU A 190 4.32 -10.88 16.21
CA LEU A 190 5.32 -10.20 15.42
C LEU A 190 6.07 -11.15 14.48
N ALA A 191 6.37 -12.38 14.93
CA ALA A 191 6.99 -13.43 14.12
C ALA A 191 6.20 -13.79 12.85
N ARG A 192 4.91 -13.44 12.77
CA ARG A 192 4.06 -13.64 11.57
C ARG A 192 4.34 -12.63 10.46
N ILE A 193 5.05 -11.53 10.73
CA ILE A 193 5.46 -10.56 9.72
C ILE A 193 6.81 -11.05 9.14
N PRO A 194 6.84 -11.54 7.89
CA PRO A 194 8.06 -12.10 7.31
C PRO A 194 9.09 -11.02 7.01
N VAL A 195 10.37 -11.39 7.08
CA VAL A 195 11.47 -10.53 6.60
C VAL A 195 11.39 -10.42 5.09
N GLY A 196 11.38 -9.20 4.55
CA GLY A 196 11.29 -8.97 3.10
C GLY A 196 9.91 -9.26 2.49
N GLY A 197 8.86 -9.33 3.33
CA GLY A 197 7.48 -9.48 2.87
C GLY A 197 6.50 -8.77 3.80
N PHE A 198 5.22 -9.12 3.66
CA PHE A 198 4.14 -8.45 4.38
C PHE A 198 3.22 -9.45 5.06
N LEU A 199 2.80 -9.13 6.29
CA LEU A 199 1.57 -9.66 6.85
C LEU A 199 0.41 -8.91 6.20
N THR A 200 -0.54 -9.66 5.61
CA THR A 200 -1.71 -9.08 4.97
C THR A 200 -2.96 -9.34 5.81
N ILE A 201 -3.67 -8.27 6.19
CA ILE A 201 -4.93 -8.33 6.94
C ILE A 201 -6.05 -7.60 6.20
N SER A 202 -7.31 -7.82 6.60
CA SER A 202 -8.47 -7.13 6.04
C SER A 202 -8.35 -5.61 6.20
N LEU A 203 -8.94 -4.83 5.31
CA LEU A 203 -8.96 -3.35 5.40
C LEU A 203 -9.84 -2.80 6.54
N VAL A 204 -10.62 -3.67 7.20
CA VAL A 204 -11.58 -3.30 8.25
C VAL A 204 -11.04 -2.34 9.32
N PRO A 205 -9.84 -2.50 9.91
CA PRO A 205 -9.31 -1.55 10.89
C PRO A 205 -9.23 -0.11 10.36
N ALA A 206 -8.83 0.05 9.10
CA ALA A 206 -8.78 1.36 8.44
C ALA A 206 -10.20 1.91 8.21
N LEU A 207 -11.13 1.07 7.76
CA LEU A 207 -12.53 1.46 7.54
C LEU A 207 -13.21 1.92 8.83
N LEU A 208 -13.02 1.21 9.94
CA LEU A 208 -13.59 1.60 11.23
C LEU A 208 -13.00 2.92 11.73
N THR A 209 -11.71 3.16 11.50
CA THR A 209 -11.07 4.43 11.86
C THR A 209 -11.68 5.59 11.09
N VAL A 210 -11.83 5.47 9.77
CA VAL A 210 -12.35 6.58 8.95
C VAL A 210 -13.86 6.73 9.09
N ALA A 211 -14.62 5.65 9.28
CA ALA A 211 -16.07 5.71 9.53
C ALA A 211 -16.42 6.47 10.82
N ALA A 212 -15.51 6.49 11.81
CA ALA A 212 -15.68 7.27 13.03
C ALA A 212 -15.52 8.79 12.85
N ALA A 213 -15.06 9.26 11.68
CA ALA A 213 -14.78 10.67 11.43
C ALA A 213 -16.03 11.53 11.21
N SER A 214 -17.04 10.99 10.52
CA SER A 214 -18.31 11.65 10.24
C SER A 214 -19.38 10.65 9.78
N ALA A 215 -20.65 11.05 9.81
CA ALA A 215 -21.75 10.25 9.26
C ALA A 215 -21.55 9.94 7.77
N ARG A 216 -21.02 10.89 6.99
CA ARG A 216 -20.75 10.70 5.57
C ARG A 216 -19.64 9.67 5.34
N CYS A 217 -18.55 9.72 6.11
CA CYS A 217 -17.49 8.70 6.05
C CYS A 217 -18.02 7.30 6.37
N ARG A 218 -18.94 7.19 7.33
CA ARG A 218 -19.59 5.92 7.68
C ARG A 218 -20.41 5.36 6.51
N GLU A 219 -21.22 6.18 5.86
CA GLU A 219 -21.96 5.78 4.64
C GLU A 219 -21.02 5.30 3.54
N LEU A 220 -19.98 6.08 3.24
CA LEU A 220 -18.97 5.71 2.24
C LEU A 220 -18.29 4.38 2.56
N CYS A 221 -18.01 4.09 3.84
CA CYS A 221 -17.45 2.82 4.26
C CYS A 221 -18.43 1.65 4.05
N ILE A 222 -19.72 1.86 4.30
CA ILE A 222 -20.75 0.84 4.07
C ILE A 222 -20.84 0.53 2.56
N ASP A 223 -20.88 1.56 1.71
CA ASP A 223 -20.91 1.40 0.25
C ASP A 223 -19.66 0.68 -0.29
N TYR A 224 -18.49 1.04 0.25
CA TYR A 224 -17.23 0.36 -0.06
C TYR A 224 -17.27 -1.11 0.34
N ILE A 225 -17.75 -1.43 1.55
CA ILE A 225 -17.87 -2.81 2.04
C ILE A 225 -18.76 -3.63 1.09
N ASP A 226 -19.89 -3.09 0.65
CA ASP A 226 -20.79 -3.79 -0.27
C ASP A 226 -20.11 -4.08 -1.62
N SER A 227 -19.37 -3.12 -2.15
CA SER A 227 -18.57 -3.30 -3.37
C SER A 227 -17.52 -4.40 -3.20
N GLN A 228 -16.82 -4.43 -2.06
CA GLN A 228 -15.80 -5.42 -1.76
C GLN A 228 -16.37 -6.82 -1.55
N LEU A 229 -17.51 -6.96 -0.87
CA LEU A 229 -18.19 -8.25 -0.71
C LEU A 229 -18.57 -8.84 -2.07
N ALA A 230 -19.15 -8.03 -2.95
CA ALA A 230 -19.50 -8.46 -4.30
C ALA A 230 -18.27 -8.83 -5.14
N LEU A 231 -17.17 -8.06 -5.03
CA LEU A 231 -15.93 -8.34 -5.74
C LEU A 231 -15.25 -9.64 -5.24
N ILE A 232 -15.20 -9.84 -3.93
CA ILE A 232 -14.67 -11.07 -3.31
C ILE A 232 -15.47 -12.29 -3.75
N GLU A 233 -16.80 -12.21 -3.73
CA GLU A 233 -17.68 -13.30 -4.17
C GLU A 233 -17.37 -13.71 -5.62
N ARG A 234 -17.33 -12.73 -6.54
CA ARG A 234 -16.97 -12.97 -7.94
C ARG A 234 -15.57 -13.56 -8.08
N GLY A 235 -14.59 -13.02 -7.34
CA GLY A 235 -13.21 -13.50 -7.35
C GLY A 235 -13.09 -14.98 -6.93
N ILE A 236 -13.77 -15.36 -5.85
CA ILE A 236 -13.84 -16.73 -5.35
C ILE A 236 -14.54 -17.63 -6.38
N ALA A 237 -15.68 -17.22 -6.93
CA ALA A 237 -16.39 -18.01 -7.95
C ALA A 237 -15.49 -18.32 -9.15
N HIS A 238 -14.74 -17.32 -9.64
CA HIS A 238 -13.77 -17.53 -10.73
C HIS A 238 -12.62 -18.45 -10.32
N ALA A 239 -12.09 -18.34 -9.09
CA ALA A 239 -11.05 -19.22 -8.59
C ALA A 239 -11.49 -20.69 -8.54
N LEU A 240 -12.74 -20.94 -8.10
CA LEU A 240 -13.32 -22.28 -8.07
C LEU A 240 -13.47 -22.86 -9.47
N THR A 241 -13.78 -22.04 -10.49
CA THR A 241 -13.80 -22.47 -11.89
C THR A 241 -12.41 -22.84 -12.41
N ARG A 242 -11.36 -22.10 -12.03
CA ARG A 242 -9.96 -22.38 -12.44
C ARG A 242 -9.40 -23.66 -11.83
N ARG A 243 -9.88 -24.08 -10.65
CA ARG A 243 -9.48 -25.31 -9.93
C ARG A 243 -7.97 -25.43 -9.69
N ARG A 244 -7.26 -24.32 -9.49
CA ARG A 244 -5.83 -24.33 -9.15
C ARG A 244 -5.64 -24.57 -7.66
N LEU A 245 -4.74 -25.50 -7.30
CA LEU A 245 -4.44 -25.78 -5.89
C LEU A 245 -3.82 -24.56 -5.20
N ASP A 246 -3.00 -23.81 -5.93
CA ASP A 246 -2.32 -22.61 -5.43
C ASP A 246 -3.29 -21.46 -5.08
N ASP A 247 -4.55 -21.51 -5.55
CA ASP A 247 -5.57 -20.51 -5.22
C ASP A 247 -6.20 -20.74 -3.82
N ARG A 248 -5.96 -21.89 -3.19
CA ARG A 248 -6.60 -22.26 -1.92
C ARG A 248 -6.27 -21.30 -0.77
N PRO A 249 -5.00 -20.91 -0.51
CA PRO A 249 -4.68 -19.99 0.58
C PRO A 249 -5.34 -18.62 0.39
N VAL A 250 -5.29 -18.09 -0.84
CA VAL A 250 -5.91 -16.81 -1.20
C VAL A 250 -7.43 -16.88 -1.02
N THR A 251 -8.06 -17.97 -1.46
CA THR A 251 -9.51 -18.18 -1.28
C THR A 251 -9.90 -18.20 0.20
N GLN A 252 -9.10 -18.85 1.06
CA GLN A 252 -9.35 -18.85 2.50
C GLN A 252 -9.20 -17.45 3.09
N GLN A 253 -8.17 -16.70 2.68
CA GLN A 253 -7.95 -15.34 3.13
C GLN A 253 -9.08 -14.40 2.70
N LEU A 254 -9.55 -14.49 1.45
CA LEU A 254 -10.67 -13.71 0.95
C LEU A 254 -11.99 -14.02 1.69
N ARG A 255 -12.23 -15.28 2.05
CA ARG A 255 -13.37 -15.64 2.93
C ARG A 255 -13.24 -15.01 4.30
N GLY A 256 -12.03 -14.98 4.86
CA GLY A 256 -11.73 -14.27 6.11
C GLY A 256 -12.01 -12.78 6.01
N PHE A 257 -11.61 -12.13 4.90
CA PHE A 257 -11.91 -10.73 4.65
C PHE A 257 -13.42 -10.48 4.52
N ALA A 258 -14.14 -11.31 3.77
CA ALA A 258 -15.58 -11.19 3.62
C ALA A 258 -16.31 -11.29 4.97
N ASN A 259 -15.92 -12.23 5.82
CA ASN A 259 -16.48 -12.36 7.18
C ASN A 259 -16.19 -11.11 8.03
N ALA A 260 -14.95 -10.60 8.01
CA ALA A 260 -14.59 -9.38 8.72
C ALA A 260 -15.40 -8.16 8.23
N TYR A 261 -15.59 -8.03 6.91
CA TYR A 261 -16.41 -6.99 6.30
C TYR A 261 -17.88 -7.08 6.70
N GLN A 262 -18.47 -8.28 6.76
CA GLN A 262 -19.85 -8.48 7.22
C GLN A 262 -20.03 -8.02 8.67
N HIS A 263 -19.10 -8.37 9.57
CA HIS A 263 -19.15 -7.92 10.96
C HIS A 263 -18.95 -6.40 11.08
N ALA A 264 -18.04 -5.82 10.30
CA ALA A 264 -17.83 -4.38 10.26
C ALA A 264 -19.10 -3.65 9.79
N LYS A 265 -19.74 -4.11 8.71
CA LYS A 265 -20.98 -3.52 8.20
C LYS A 265 -22.08 -3.55 9.26
N ALA A 266 -22.27 -4.69 9.93
CA ALA A 266 -23.28 -4.81 10.99
C ALA A 266 -23.05 -3.77 12.11
N ARG A 267 -21.79 -3.56 12.52
CA ARG A 267 -21.43 -2.53 13.51
C ARG A 267 -21.69 -1.10 13.01
N LEU A 268 -21.37 -0.81 11.75
CA LEU A 268 -21.54 0.54 11.18
C LEU A 268 -23.01 0.92 10.93
N VAL A 269 -23.88 -0.07 10.71
CA VAL A 269 -25.33 0.17 10.57
C VAL A 269 -26.00 0.39 11.92
N ASP A 270 -25.47 -0.18 13.00
CA ASP A 270 -25.98 0.01 14.36
C ASP A 270 -25.54 1.37 14.93
N ALA A 271 -26.37 2.40 14.73
CA ALA A 271 -26.10 3.77 15.15
C ALA A 271 -25.83 3.91 16.67
N ALA A 272 -26.48 3.09 17.50
CA ALA A 272 -26.31 3.14 18.96
C ALA A 272 -24.93 2.61 19.39
N ALA A 273 -24.43 1.57 18.71
CA ALA A 273 -23.09 1.05 18.94
C ALA A 273 -22.00 2.05 18.53
N VAL A 274 -22.25 2.88 17.52
CA VAL A 274 -21.31 3.90 17.00
C VAL A 274 -21.23 5.12 17.92
N GLU A 275 -22.35 5.57 18.49
CA GLU A 275 -22.35 6.70 19.44
C GLU A 275 -21.63 6.38 20.75
N LEU A 276 -21.72 5.12 21.22
CA LEU A 276 -21.03 4.65 22.42
C LEU A 276 -19.51 4.53 22.26
N ASP A 277 -19.03 4.14 21.08
CA ASP A 277 -17.59 3.94 20.79
C ASP A 277 -16.85 5.26 20.53
N ASN A 278 -17.57 6.30 20.05
CA ASN A 278 -16.94 7.54 19.58
C ASN A 278 -16.85 8.66 20.63
N GLY A 279 -17.69 8.66 21.68
CA GLY A 279 -17.80 9.81 22.58
C GLY A 279 -18.09 11.14 21.84
N GLU A 280 -17.97 12.29 22.50
CA GLU A 280 -18.00 13.62 21.85
C GLU A 280 -16.69 13.85 21.05
N ARG A 281 -16.41 13.05 20.03
CA ARG A 281 -15.35 13.35 19.08
C ARG A 281 -15.83 14.41 18.09
N ALA A 282 -15.11 15.51 18.00
CA ALA A 282 -15.34 16.52 16.98
C ALA A 282 -15.22 15.91 15.57
N GLU A 283 -16.13 16.28 14.67
CA GLU A 283 -16.13 15.84 13.28
C GLU A 283 -14.79 16.18 12.59
N ARG A 284 -14.24 15.21 11.87
CA ARG A 284 -12.98 15.35 11.14
C ARG A 284 -13.24 15.64 9.66
N SER A 285 -13.48 16.92 9.36
CA SER A 285 -13.72 17.40 7.99
C SER A 285 -12.57 17.11 7.03
N ASP A 286 -11.34 16.99 7.52
CA ASP A 286 -10.16 16.60 6.74
C ASP A 286 -10.25 15.15 6.21
N VAL A 287 -10.72 14.22 7.05
CA VAL A 287 -10.93 12.81 6.67
C VAL A 287 -12.08 12.67 5.67
N GLU A 288 -13.16 13.42 5.88
CA GLU A 288 -14.28 13.45 4.94
C GLU A 288 -13.87 14.01 3.58
N ALA A 289 -13.14 15.12 3.54
CA ALA A 289 -12.62 15.70 2.30
C ALA A 289 -11.68 14.72 1.58
N TYR A 290 -10.81 14.03 2.33
CA TYR A 290 -9.91 13.01 1.79
C TYR A 290 -10.68 11.89 1.08
N LEU A 291 -11.69 11.29 1.72
CA LEU A 291 -12.49 10.22 1.11
C LEU A 291 -13.44 10.72 0.02
N SER A 292 -14.04 11.89 0.19
CA SER A 292 -15.00 12.44 -0.79
C SER A 292 -14.31 12.83 -2.10
N SER A 293 -13.06 13.27 -2.05
CA SER A 293 -12.23 13.51 -3.25
C SER A 293 -11.93 12.22 -4.06
N ALA A 294 -12.22 11.05 -3.49
CA ALA A 294 -12.01 9.77 -4.15
C ALA A 294 -13.22 9.28 -4.96
N VAL A 295 -14.43 9.68 -4.57
CA VAL A 295 -15.71 9.12 -5.06
C VAL A 295 -16.29 9.95 -6.23
N HIS A 296 -15.64 11.07 -6.58
CA HIS A 296 -15.94 11.93 -7.72
C HIS A 296 -14.77 11.94 -8.72
#